data_AF-A0A1H7DRC0-F1
#
_entry.id   AF-A0A1H7DRC0-F1
#
_cell.length_a   1.000
_cell.length_b   1.000
_cell.length_c   1.000
_cell.angle_alpha   90.00
_cell.angle_beta   90.00
_cell.angle_gamma   90.00
#
_symmetry.space_group_name_H-M   'P 1'
#
loop_
_entity.id
_entity.type
_entity.pdbx_description
1 polymer ?
#
loop_
_entity_poly.entity_id
_entity_poly.type
_entity_poly.pdbx_seq_one_letter_code
_entity_poly.pdbx_strand_id
1 'polypeptide(L)'
;MPPSAPTGELLCHLVRPDTVRRVAFCDFDETYLAHQPTAAQRRSLRELEAYLVRSAGQGLLFGWVTGSSLVSVTAKARRHELAVMPHFVAAALGTELVFFADGVPVPDPVWQQRIAASGFSADRVDLAVEALAARGIRLTPQPTSVEKEYVASYYHQARGTSADRAALVGIRSEARRHGLGVNISRCNPLAGDPEDAYDVDLLPDCCGKRNVVRHVCQRFGVPTSVAYAFGDSGNDLEMLAAVGHGLLVANATAEARSRHERVSPHPYAEAVLHALQQAPRTVTDHTGRRAPRKTSQFDDSSEN
;
A
#
# COMPACT_ATOMS: atom_id res chain seq x y z
N MET A 1 -28.95 -16.84 28.94
CA MET A 1 -29.06 -16.59 27.49
C MET A 1 -27.87 -15.70 27.12
N PRO A 2 -26.87 -16.20 26.38
CA PRO A 2 -25.84 -15.32 25.85
C PRO A 2 -26.49 -14.39 24.81
N PRO A 3 -26.04 -13.13 24.68
CA PRO A 3 -26.54 -12.25 23.64
C PRO A 3 -26.23 -12.86 22.27
N SER A 4 -27.25 -12.89 21.41
CA SER A 4 -27.16 -13.29 20.01
C SER A 4 -26.03 -12.53 19.32
N ALA A 5 -25.14 -13.26 18.64
CA ALA A 5 -24.16 -12.68 17.73
C ALA A 5 -24.89 -11.78 16.72
N PRO A 6 -24.36 -10.59 16.40
CA PRO A 6 -24.95 -9.77 15.35
C PRO A 6 -24.89 -10.55 14.04
N THR A 7 -26.05 -10.70 13.41
CA THR A 7 -26.23 -11.24 12.07
C THR A 7 -25.25 -10.52 11.14
N GLY A 8 -24.28 -11.27 10.60
CA GLY A 8 -23.22 -10.72 9.77
C GLY A 8 -23.79 -10.12 8.48
N GLU A 9 -23.99 -8.80 8.46
CA GLU A 9 -24.11 -8.07 7.21
C GLU A 9 -22.81 -8.30 6.42
N LEU A 10 -22.92 -8.83 5.20
CA LEU A 10 -21.79 -8.89 4.29
C LEU A 10 -21.27 -7.46 4.11
N LEU A 11 -19.96 -7.28 4.31
CA LEU A 11 -19.30 -6.01 3.99
C LEU A 11 -19.65 -5.64 2.54
N CYS A 12 -20.12 -4.41 2.33
CA CYS A 12 -20.34 -3.94 0.95
C CYS A 12 -18.98 -3.80 0.27
N HIS A 13 -18.90 -4.08 -1.03
CA HIS A 13 -17.67 -3.89 -1.79
C HIS A 13 -17.80 -2.64 -2.65
N LEU A 14 -16.72 -1.87 -2.79
CA LEU A 14 -16.69 -0.78 -3.76
C LEU A 14 -16.90 -1.36 -5.17
N VAL A 15 -17.88 -0.82 -5.89
CA VAL A 15 -18.15 -1.20 -7.27
C VAL A 15 -16.97 -0.79 -8.12
N ARG A 16 -16.39 -1.76 -8.84
CA ARG A 16 -15.26 -1.50 -9.72
C ARG A 16 -15.65 -0.49 -10.82
N PRO A 17 -14.87 0.58 -11.03
CA PRO A 17 -15.12 1.50 -12.13
C PRO A 17 -14.90 0.85 -13.50
N ASP A 18 -15.75 1.20 -14.47
CA ASP A 18 -15.57 0.82 -15.89
C ASP A 18 -14.27 1.37 -16.47
N THR A 19 -13.90 2.59 -16.07
CA THR A 19 -12.65 3.25 -16.47
C THR A 19 -11.94 3.80 -15.25
N VAL A 20 -10.72 3.33 -15.01
CA VAL A 20 -9.88 3.85 -13.93
C VAL A 20 -9.17 5.11 -14.41
N ARG A 21 -9.39 6.22 -13.71
CA ARG A 21 -8.78 7.53 -13.98
C ARG A 21 -7.72 7.90 -12.94
N ARG A 22 -7.91 7.43 -11.70
CA ARG A 22 -7.04 7.70 -10.55
C ARG A 22 -6.92 6.44 -9.72
N VAL A 23 -5.75 6.23 -9.12
CA VAL A 23 -5.51 5.15 -8.17
C VAL A 23 -5.06 5.73 -6.85
N ALA A 24 -5.59 5.23 -5.75
CA ALA A 24 -5.21 5.58 -4.38
C ALA A 24 -4.85 4.32 -3.59
N PHE A 25 -3.67 4.34 -3.00
CA PHE A 25 -3.11 3.30 -2.15
C PHE A 25 -3.12 3.80 -0.70
N CYS A 26 -3.62 3.01 0.22
CA CYS A 26 -3.72 3.41 1.61
C CYS A 26 -3.14 2.32 2.49
N ASP A 27 -2.21 2.64 3.37
CA ASP A 27 -1.95 1.72 4.48
C ASP A 27 -3.22 1.56 5.34
N PHE A 28 -3.31 0.44 6.04
CA PHE A 28 -4.49 0.09 6.81
C PHE A 28 -4.40 0.56 8.25
N ASP A 29 -3.45 0.03 9.01
CA ASP A 29 -3.34 0.24 10.45
C ASP A 29 -2.74 1.61 10.72
N GLU A 30 -3.33 2.38 11.63
CA GLU A 30 -2.93 3.77 11.94
C GLU A 30 -2.97 4.76 10.76
N THR A 31 -3.42 4.35 9.57
CA THR A 31 -3.65 5.23 8.41
C THR A 31 -5.13 5.25 8.03
N TYR A 32 -5.68 4.14 7.56
CA TYR A 32 -7.11 4.03 7.26
C TYR A 32 -7.93 3.82 8.53
N LEU A 33 -7.43 2.97 9.43
CA LEU A 33 -8.08 2.55 10.66
C LEU A 33 -7.16 2.75 11.86
N ALA A 34 -7.57 3.62 12.79
CA ALA A 34 -6.92 3.71 14.10
C ALA A 34 -7.16 2.42 14.90
N HIS A 35 -6.16 1.96 15.66
CA HIS A 35 -6.27 0.75 16.47
C HIS A 35 -7.41 0.83 17.50
N GLN A 36 -7.57 2.01 18.12
CA GLN A 36 -8.65 2.33 19.05
C GLN A 36 -9.31 3.64 18.66
N PRO A 37 -10.25 3.63 17.70
CA PRO A 37 -10.78 4.87 17.16
C PRO A 37 -11.66 5.59 18.18
N THR A 38 -11.50 6.90 18.28
CA THR A 38 -12.45 7.78 18.98
C THR A 38 -13.77 7.89 18.19
N ALA A 39 -14.81 8.47 18.81
CA ALA A 39 -16.07 8.73 18.12
C ALA A 39 -15.89 9.68 16.91
N ALA A 40 -14.98 10.65 17.01
CA ALA A 40 -14.65 11.54 15.91
C ALA A 40 -13.95 10.79 14.77
N GLN A 41 -12.94 9.96 15.07
CA GLN A 41 -12.25 9.18 14.05
C GLN A 41 -13.17 8.17 13.35
N ARG A 42 -14.11 7.54 14.06
CA ARG A 42 -15.16 6.71 13.44
C ARG A 42 -16.01 7.50 12.47
N ARG A 43 -16.36 8.75 12.80
CA ARG A 43 -17.14 9.63 11.92
C ARG A 43 -16.36 9.99 10.65
N SER A 44 -15.10 10.42 10.79
CA SER A 44 -14.23 10.74 9.64
C SER A 44 -14.05 9.52 8.72
N LEU A 45 -13.94 8.31 9.29
CA LEU A 45 -13.89 7.07 8.52
C LEU A 45 -15.18 6.82 7.74
N ARG A 46 -16.36 6.97 8.36
CA ARG A 46 -17.65 6.86 7.66
C ARG A 46 -17.79 7.87 6.51
N GLU A 47 -17.31 9.09 6.71
CA GLU A 47 -17.30 10.12 5.67
C GLU A 47 -16.38 9.76 4.49
N LEU A 48 -15.19 9.19 4.79
CA LEU A 48 -14.30 8.63 3.79
C LEU A 48 -14.97 7.49 3.02
N GLU A 49 -15.57 6.52 3.71
CA GLU A 49 -16.27 5.39 3.08
C GLU A 49 -17.37 5.87 2.12
N ALA A 50 -18.19 6.83 2.57
CA ALA A 50 -19.23 7.43 1.73
C ALA A 50 -18.65 8.17 0.51
N TYR A 51 -17.51 8.85 0.67
CA TYR A 51 -16.80 9.48 -0.44
C TYR A 51 -16.25 8.44 -1.43
N LEU A 52 -15.68 7.33 -0.94
CA LEU A 52 -15.12 6.26 -1.77
C LEU A 52 -16.21 5.61 -2.62
N VAL A 53 -17.38 5.32 -2.05
CA VAL A 53 -18.54 4.78 -2.79
C VAL A 53 -18.92 5.69 -3.95
N ARG A 54 -19.05 7.00 -3.71
CA ARG A 54 -19.40 7.96 -4.77
C ARG A 54 -18.29 8.11 -5.82
N SER A 55 -17.04 8.10 -5.38
CA SER A 55 -15.88 8.35 -6.24
C SER A 55 -15.48 7.13 -7.07
N ALA A 56 -15.84 5.93 -6.64
CA ALA A 56 -15.69 4.70 -7.43
C ALA A 56 -16.40 4.85 -8.78
N GLY A 57 -17.65 5.31 -8.80
CA GLY A 57 -18.38 5.61 -10.05
C GLY A 57 -17.79 6.74 -10.90
N GLN A 58 -16.80 7.48 -10.38
CA GLN A 58 -16.08 8.55 -11.09
C GLN A 58 -14.67 8.12 -11.55
N GLY A 59 -14.36 6.82 -11.46
CA GLY A 59 -13.10 6.25 -11.93
C GLY A 59 -11.98 6.24 -10.88
N LEU A 60 -12.28 6.36 -9.59
CA LEU A 60 -11.31 6.12 -8.53
C LEU A 60 -11.17 4.63 -8.25
N LEU A 61 -9.96 4.10 -8.39
CA LEU A 61 -9.58 2.79 -7.86
C LEU A 61 -8.84 2.98 -6.53
N PHE A 62 -9.44 2.50 -5.44
CA PHE A 62 -8.90 2.59 -4.08
C PHE A 62 -8.55 1.20 -3.54
N GLY A 63 -7.39 1.05 -2.90
CA GLY A 63 -6.93 -0.19 -2.31
C GLY A 63 -6.13 -0.04 -1.02
N TRP A 64 -6.21 -1.06 -0.16
CA TRP A 64 -5.37 -1.17 1.04
C TRP A 64 -4.04 -1.86 0.70
N VAL A 65 -2.94 -1.37 1.26
CA VAL A 65 -1.60 -1.95 1.10
C VAL A 65 -0.94 -2.08 2.48
N THR A 66 -0.97 -3.30 3.05
CA THR A 66 -0.66 -3.55 4.46
C THR A 66 0.33 -4.69 4.66
N GLY A 67 1.04 -4.66 5.80
CA GLY A 67 1.85 -5.79 6.29
C GLY A 67 1.01 -6.92 6.92
N SER A 68 -0.24 -6.64 7.29
CA SER A 68 -1.19 -7.62 7.83
C SER A 68 -1.58 -8.67 6.78
N SER A 69 -1.87 -9.91 7.21
CA SER A 69 -2.45 -10.93 6.33
C SER A 69 -3.87 -10.56 5.89
N LEU A 70 -4.35 -11.14 4.79
CA LEU A 70 -5.72 -10.92 4.30
C LEU A 70 -6.77 -11.32 5.37
N VAL A 71 -6.50 -12.38 6.11
CA VAL A 71 -7.36 -12.85 7.22
C VAL A 71 -7.42 -11.79 8.32
N SER A 72 -6.27 -11.26 8.75
CA SER A 72 -6.19 -10.24 9.82
C SER A 72 -6.89 -8.95 9.42
N VAL A 73 -6.62 -8.41 8.22
CA VAL A 73 -7.25 -7.16 7.77
C VAL A 73 -8.77 -7.32 7.61
N THR A 74 -9.24 -8.47 7.11
CA THR A 74 -10.67 -8.76 7.00
C THR A 74 -11.34 -8.90 8.37
N ALA A 75 -10.66 -9.53 9.34
CA ALA A 75 -11.15 -9.64 10.70
C ALA A 75 -11.24 -8.27 11.39
N LYS A 76 -10.23 -7.40 11.22
CA LYS A 76 -10.26 -6.01 11.69
C LYS A 76 -11.40 -5.23 11.04
N ALA A 77 -11.58 -5.35 9.73
CA ALA A 77 -12.66 -4.69 9.00
C ALA A 77 -14.05 -5.05 9.56
N ARG A 78 -14.29 -6.34 9.84
CA ARG A 78 -15.54 -6.80 10.48
C ARG A 78 -15.68 -6.34 11.92
N ARG A 79 -14.62 -6.46 12.73
CA ARG A 79 -14.61 -6.06 14.14
C ARG A 79 -14.91 -4.58 14.33
N HIS A 80 -14.44 -3.74 13.42
CA HIS A 80 -14.65 -2.30 13.43
C HIS A 80 -15.87 -1.86 12.59
N GLU A 81 -16.66 -2.82 12.11
CA GLU A 81 -17.90 -2.59 11.36
C GLU A 81 -17.70 -1.65 10.16
N LEU A 82 -16.60 -1.82 9.40
CA LEU A 82 -16.36 -1.01 8.20
C LEU A 82 -17.53 -1.16 7.21
N ALA A 83 -17.94 -0.06 6.58
CA ALA A 83 -19.09 -0.10 5.68
C ALA A 83 -18.70 -0.72 4.33
N VAL A 84 -17.45 -0.52 3.91
CA VAL A 84 -16.98 -0.95 2.59
C VAL A 84 -15.60 -1.59 2.61
N MET A 85 -15.47 -2.65 1.80
CA MET A 85 -14.18 -3.20 1.37
C MET A 85 -13.65 -2.43 0.16
N PRO A 86 -12.32 -2.22 0.06
CA PRO A 86 -11.72 -1.54 -1.08
C PRO A 86 -11.83 -2.38 -2.36
N HIS A 87 -11.42 -1.82 -3.49
CA HIS A 87 -11.40 -2.55 -4.76
C HIS A 87 -10.33 -3.65 -4.79
N PHE A 88 -9.23 -3.45 -4.05
CA PHE A 88 -8.17 -4.44 -3.88
C PHE A 88 -7.52 -4.34 -2.50
N VAL A 89 -6.94 -5.44 -2.07
CA VAL A 89 -6.07 -5.52 -0.89
C VAL A 89 -4.75 -6.14 -1.31
N ALA A 90 -3.67 -5.42 -1.06
CA ALA A 90 -2.32 -5.97 -1.06
C ALA A 90 -1.93 -6.28 0.39
N ALA A 91 -1.97 -7.56 0.76
CA ALA A 91 -1.70 -8.05 2.12
C ALA A 91 -0.30 -8.66 2.21
N ALA A 92 0.13 -8.96 3.44
CA ALA A 92 1.40 -9.60 3.75
C ALA A 92 2.59 -8.91 3.05
N LEU A 93 2.66 -7.58 3.14
CA LEU A 93 3.70 -6.76 2.50
C LEU A 93 3.71 -6.88 0.96
N GLY A 94 2.55 -7.19 0.38
CA GLY A 94 2.36 -7.30 -1.06
C GLY A 94 2.70 -8.67 -1.63
N THR A 95 2.90 -9.71 -0.82
CA THR A 95 2.99 -11.10 -1.33
C THR A 95 1.62 -11.67 -1.69
N GLU A 96 0.55 -11.02 -1.25
CA GLU A 96 -0.82 -11.31 -1.67
C GLU A 96 -1.41 -10.04 -2.28
N LEU A 97 -1.98 -10.14 -3.49
CA LEU A 97 -2.74 -9.07 -4.13
C LEU A 97 -4.07 -9.64 -4.61
N VAL A 98 -5.16 -9.22 -3.96
CA VAL A 98 -6.52 -9.67 -4.28
C VAL A 98 -7.38 -8.50 -4.74
N PHE A 99 -8.19 -8.72 -5.76
CA PHE A 99 -9.30 -7.87 -6.15
C PHE A 99 -10.61 -8.53 -5.72
N PHE A 100 -11.71 -7.79 -5.69
CA PHE A 100 -13.02 -8.37 -5.36
C PHE A 100 -13.93 -8.41 -6.58
N ALA A 101 -14.47 -9.59 -6.90
CA ALA A 101 -15.52 -9.79 -7.90
C ALA A 101 -16.78 -10.26 -7.18
N ASP A 102 -17.83 -9.44 -7.17
CA ASP A 102 -19.08 -9.71 -6.42
C ASP A 102 -18.85 -10.08 -4.95
N GLY A 103 -17.88 -9.41 -4.33
CA GLY A 103 -17.46 -9.63 -2.94
C GLY A 103 -16.56 -10.84 -2.70
N VAL A 104 -16.30 -11.64 -3.73
CA VAL A 104 -15.37 -12.77 -3.65
C VAL A 104 -13.94 -12.28 -3.90
N PRO A 105 -12.98 -12.58 -3.01
CA PRO A 105 -11.57 -12.25 -3.25
C PRO A 105 -11.02 -13.12 -4.39
N VAL A 106 -10.48 -12.45 -5.42
CA VAL A 106 -9.86 -13.05 -6.59
C VAL A 106 -8.40 -12.59 -6.64
N PRO A 107 -7.42 -13.49 -6.42
CA PRO A 107 -6.01 -13.17 -6.57
C PRO A 107 -5.66 -12.65 -7.97
N ASP A 108 -4.71 -11.73 -8.05
CA ASP A 108 -4.18 -11.25 -9.32
C ASP A 108 -3.26 -12.33 -9.94
N PRO A 109 -3.64 -12.96 -11.07
CA PRO A 109 -2.87 -14.07 -11.63
C PRO A 109 -1.50 -13.65 -12.19
N VAL A 110 -1.38 -12.40 -12.68
CA VAL A 110 -0.11 -11.87 -13.20
C VAL A 110 0.85 -11.63 -12.04
N TRP A 111 0.33 -11.15 -10.90
CA TRP A 111 1.11 -10.99 -9.68
C TRP A 111 1.57 -12.34 -9.10
N GLN A 112 0.67 -13.32 -9.03
CA GLN A 112 1.01 -14.67 -8.58
C GLN A 112 2.11 -15.32 -9.44
N GLN A 113 1.99 -15.22 -10.76
CA GLN A 113 3.00 -15.75 -11.68
C GLN A 113 4.35 -15.05 -11.48
N ARG A 114 4.36 -13.73 -11.24
CA ARG A 114 5.58 -12.97 -10.97
C ARG A 114 6.26 -13.43 -9.68
N ILE A 115 5.49 -13.68 -8.62
CA ILE A 115 6.01 -14.21 -7.35
C ILE A 115 6.60 -15.60 -7.56
N ALA A 116 5.86 -16.51 -8.21
CA ALA A 116 6.33 -17.86 -8.50
C ALA A 116 7.63 -17.87 -9.32
N ALA A 117 7.80 -16.90 -10.22
CA ALA A 117 8.99 -16.74 -11.04
C ALA A 117 10.17 -16.02 -10.33
N SER A 118 9.99 -15.48 -9.12
CA SER A 118 11.05 -14.76 -8.39
C SER A 118 12.21 -15.65 -7.94
N GLY A 119 11.96 -16.96 -7.82
CA GLY A 119 12.91 -17.91 -7.25
C GLY A 119 13.10 -17.76 -5.74
N PHE A 120 12.21 -17.05 -5.04
CA PHE A 120 12.18 -17.03 -3.59
C PHE A 120 12.11 -18.46 -3.01
N SER A 121 12.94 -18.76 -2.02
CA SER A 121 12.97 -20.05 -1.34
C SER A 121 13.51 -19.91 0.09
N ALA A 122 13.17 -20.86 0.96
CA ALA A 122 13.74 -20.94 2.31
C ALA A 122 15.27 -21.00 2.29
N ASP A 123 15.86 -21.82 1.40
CA ASP A 123 17.32 -21.92 1.25
C ASP A 123 18.00 -20.56 0.98
N ARG A 124 17.39 -19.71 0.15
CA ARG A 124 17.94 -18.36 -0.12
C ARG A 124 17.86 -17.45 1.10
N VAL A 125 16.77 -17.56 1.86
CA VAL A 125 16.59 -16.84 3.11
C VAL A 125 17.65 -17.29 4.12
N ASP A 126 17.83 -18.60 4.30
CA ASP A 126 18.80 -19.17 5.24
C ASP A 126 20.23 -18.74 4.90
N LEU A 127 20.62 -18.84 3.61
CA LEU A 127 21.93 -18.38 3.15
C LEU A 127 22.17 -16.89 3.44
N ALA A 128 21.15 -16.04 3.24
CA ALA A 128 21.26 -14.61 3.55
C ALA A 128 21.40 -14.35 5.05
N VAL A 129 20.64 -15.07 5.89
CA VAL A 129 20.68 -14.96 7.35
C VAL A 129 22.04 -15.45 7.89
N GLU A 130 22.57 -16.56 7.38
CA GLU A 130 23.90 -17.08 7.74
C GLU A 130 25.01 -16.10 7.36
N ALA A 131 24.95 -15.51 6.16
CA ALA A 131 25.92 -14.51 5.71
C ALA A 131 25.88 -13.24 6.57
N LEU A 132 24.71 -12.82 7.05
CA LEU A 132 24.56 -11.72 8.02
C LEU A 132 25.14 -12.08 9.39
N ALA A 133 24.85 -13.29 9.88
CA ALA A 133 25.35 -13.78 11.16
C ALA A 133 26.88 -13.85 11.19
N ALA A 134 27.52 -14.30 10.09
CA ALA A 134 28.98 -14.30 9.93
C ALA A 134 29.62 -12.89 10.03
N ARG A 135 28.83 -11.84 9.84
CA ARG A 135 29.24 -10.42 9.98
C ARG A 135 28.81 -9.79 11.30
N GLY A 136 28.29 -10.58 12.25
CA GLY A 136 27.83 -10.11 13.55
C GLY A 136 26.46 -9.42 13.54
N ILE A 137 25.72 -9.47 12.42
CA ILE A 137 24.34 -9.00 12.33
C ILE A 137 23.42 -10.19 12.61
N ARG A 138 22.86 -10.24 13.82
CA ARG A 138 21.96 -11.32 14.23
C ARG A 138 20.51 -10.98 13.86
N LEU A 139 19.84 -11.94 13.24
CA LEU A 139 18.40 -11.96 13.00
C LEU A 139 17.78 -13.11 13.80
N THR A 140 16.75 -12.81 14.59
CA THR A 140 16.05 -13.81 15.43
C THR A 140 14.66 -14.07 14.83
N PRO A 141 14.27 -15.31 14.52
CA PRO A 141 12.97 -15.59 13.91
C PRO A 141 11.80 -15.08 14.75
N GLN A 142 10.77 -14.52 14.09
CA GLN A 142 9.53 -14.13 14.77
C GLN A 142 8.59 -15.36 14.95
N PRO A 143 7.84 -15.45 16.06
CA PRO A 143 6.93 -16.58 16.33
C PRO A 143 5.84 -16.77 15.27
N THR A 144 5.44 -15.68 14.60
CA THR A 144 4.33 -15.61 13.63
C THR A 144 4.76 -15.86 12.17
N SER A 145 6.03 -16.16 11.92
CA SER A 145 6.60 -16.36 10.58
C SER A 145 5.93 -17.50 9.79
N VAL A 146 5.23 -18.42 10.44
CA VAL A 146 4.59 -19.60 9.81
C VAL A 146 3.34 -19.24 8.99
N GLU A 147 2.74 -18.07 9.21
CA GLU A 147 1.46 -17.71 8.58
C GLU A 147 1.58 -17.14 7.16
N LYS A 148 2.79 -16.83 6.68
CA LYS A 148 3.01 -16.13 5.40
C LYS A 148 3.98 -16.91 4.51
N GLU A 149 3.44 -17.61 3.50
CA GLU A 149 4.21 -18.49 2.59
C GLU A 149 5.45 -17.83 1.98
N TYR A 150 5.36 -16.55 1.63
CA TYR A 150 6.42 -15.80 0.93
C TYR A 150 7.11 -14.74 1.81
N VAL A 151 6.95 -14.80 3.15
CA VAL A 151 7.56 -13.82 4.04
C VAL A 151 8.24 -14.53 5.21
N ALA A 152 9.55 -14.34 5.33
CA ALA A 152 10.32 -14.77 6.49
C ALA A 152 10.61 -13.57 7.39
N SER A 153 9.95 -13.52 8.55
CA SER A 153 10.03 -12.39 9.49
C SER A 153 11.01 -12.68 10.62
N TYR A 154 11.88 -11.70 10.90
CA TYR A 154 12.89 -11.74 11.95
C TYR A 154 12.88 -10.44 12.77
N TYR A 155 13.45 -10.50 13.97
CA TYR A 155 13.83 -9.34 14.76
C TYR A 155 15.33 -9.07 14.64
N HIS A 156 15.69 -7.79 14.58
CA HIS A 156 17.05 -7.32 14.78
C HIS A 156 17.10 -6.35 15.97
N GLN A 157 17.85 -6.69 17.03
CA GLN A 157 17.99 -5.82 18.20
C GLN A 157 18.79 -4.56 17.85
N ALA A 158 18.25 -3.40 18.17
CA ALA A 158 18.95 -2.13 18.05
C ALA A 158 20.14 -2.05 19.02
N ARG A 159 21.22 -1.41 18.57
CA ARG A 159 22.49 -1.24 19.30
C ARG A 159 22.97 0.22 19.26
N GLY A 160 22.09 1.15 18.90
CA GLY A 160 22.37 2.58 18.80
C GLY A 160 22.54 3.06 17.37
N THR A 161 22.37 4.35 17.14
CA THR A 161 22.10 4.95 15.82
C THR A 161 23.10 4.57 14.72
N SER A 162 24.41 4.63 15.01
CA SER A 162 25.44 4.34 14.00
C SER A 162 25.55 2.84 13.68
N ALA A 163 25.46 1.99 14.72
CA ALA A 163 25.50 0.54 14.56
C ALA A 163 24.26 0.03 13.82
N ASP A 164 23.08 0.55 14.19
CA ASP A 164 21.81 0.26 13.52
C ASP A 164 21.91 0.61 12.03
N ARG A 165 22.35 1.82 11.70
CA ARG A 165 22.46 2.26 10.30
C ARG A 165 23.33 1.30 9.48
N ALA A 166 24.49 0.90 10.02
CA ALA A 166 25.37 -0.06 9.35
C ALA A 166 24.71 -1.44 9.20
N ALA A 167 24.05 -1.94 10.24
CA ALA A 167 23.35 -3.22 10.21
C ALA A 167 22.20 -3.23 9.19
N LEU A 168 21.35 -2.20 9.17
CA LEU A 168 20.23 -2.08 8.24
C LEU A 168 20.70 -2.01 6.78
N VAL A 169 21.81 -1.31 6.51
CA VAL A 169 22.44 -1.29 5.18
C VAL A 169 22.99 -2.68 4.82
N GLY A 170 23.61 -3.37 5.78
CA GLY A 170 24.10 -4.74 5.63
C GLY A 170 22.99 -5.73 5.28
N ILE A 171 21.88 -5.70 6.03
CA ILE A 171 20.69 -6.52 5.79
C ILE A 171 20.15 -6.31 4.37
N ARG A 172 19.97 -5.05 3.96
CA ARG A 172 19.48 -4.72 2.61
C ARG A 172 20.44 -5.19 1.51
N SER A 173 21.73 -5.06 1.74
CA SER A 173 22.74 -5.45 0.76
C SER A 173 22.81 -6.97 0.62
N GLU A 174 22.72 -7.70 1.73
CA GLU A 174 22.77 -9.16 1.69
C GLU A 174 21.49 -9.76 1.11
N ALA A 175 20.31 -9.28 1.51
CA ALA A 175 19.04 -9.70 0.88
C ALA A 175 19.10 -9.57 -0.65
N ARG A 176 19.58 -8.43 -1.16
CA ARG A 176 19.71 -8.19 -2.62
C ARG A 176 20.66 -9.19 -3.30
N ARG A 177 21.76 -9.58 -2.66
CA ARG A 177 22.72 -10.54 -3.24
C ARG A 177 22.10 -11.93 -3.41
N HIS A 178 21.14 -12.26 -2.57
CA HIS A 178 20.39 -13.52 -2.64
C HIS A 178 19.07 -13.40 -3.43
N GLY A 179 18.85 -12.27 -4.13
CA GLY A 179 17.63 -12.05 -4.92
C GLY A 179 16.37 -11.88 -4.06
N LEU A 180 16.52 -11.37 -2.83
CA LEU A 180 15.43 -11.13 -1.90
C LEU A 180 15.12 -9.63 -1.78
N GLY A 181 13.83 -9.34 -1.64
CA GLY A 181 13.33 -8.07 -1.12
C GLY A 181 13.46 -8.04 0.40
N VAL A 182 13.44 -6.82 0.96
CA VAL A 182 13.41 -6.66 2.42
C VAL A 182 12.60 -5.45 2.84
N ASN A 183 11.67 -5.68 3.77
CA ASN A 183 11.00 -4.64 4.54
C ASN A 183 11.68 -4.52 5.92
N ILE A 184 11.87 -3.29 6.38
CA ILE A 184 12.44 -3.03 7.71
C ILE A 184 11.64 -1.90 8.35
N SER A 185 11.08 -2.15 9.53
CA SER A 185 10.37 -1.16 10.35
C SER A 185 10.85 -1.24 11.80
N ARG A 186 10.62 -0.16 12.56
CA ARG A 186 10.73 -0.22 14.02
C ARG A 186 9.60 -1.09 14.58
N CYS A 187 9.95 -1.98 15.51
CA CYS A 187 8.97 -2.78 16.25
C CYS A 187 8.02 -1.87 17.04
N ASN A 188 6.79 -2.32 17.25
CA ASN A 188 5.81 -1.63 18.07
C ASN A 188 5.52 -2.42 19.36
N PRO A 189 6.08 -2.02 20.52
CA PRO A 189 5.85 -2.72 21.78
C PRO A 189 4.38 -2.81 22.19
N LEU A 190 3.53 -1.88 21.73
CA LEU A 190 2.08 -1.92 21.98
C LEU A 190 1.39 -3.07 21.23
N ALA A 191 2.01 -3.60 20.17
CA ALA A 191 1.56 -4.78 19.45
C ALA A 191 2.12 -6.09 20.02
N GLY A 192 2.93 -6.03 21.09
CA GLY A 192 3.60 -7.18 21.70
C GLY A 192 4.99 -7.48 21.15
N ASP A 193 5.52 -6.61 20.29
CA ASP A 193 6.86 -6.74 19.73
C ASP A 193 7.95 -6.39 20.77
N PRO A 194 9.18 -6.90 20.64
CA PRO A 194 10.28 -6.54 21.54
C PRO A 194 10.61 -5.05 21.51
N GLU A 195 10.96 -4.51 22.67
CA GLU A 195 11.53 -3.16 22.79
C GLU A 195 12.89 -3.05 22.10
N ASP A 196 13.18 -1.86 21.59
CA ASP A 196 14.44 -1.52 20.92
C ASP A 196 14.84 -2.52 19.82
N ALA A 197 13.89 -2.94 19.01
CA ALA A 197 14.12 -3.85 17.89
C ALA A 197 13.61 -3.29 16.56
N TYR A 198 14.02 -3.94 15.48
CA TYR A 198 13.49 -3.77 14.14
C TYR A 198 12.83 -5.07 13.67
N ASP A 199 11.69 -4.94 13.02
CA ASP A 199 11.13 -5.98 12.18
C ASP A 199 11.95 -6.04 10.88
N VAL A 200 12.32 -7.25 10.48
CA VAL A 200 13.05 -7.52 9.24
C VAL A 200 12.30 -8.62 8.52
N ASP A 201 11.56 -8.25 7.48
CA ASP A 201 10.86 -9.21 6.64
C ASP A 201 11.64 -9.43 5.35
N LEU A 202 12.01 -10.69 5.08
CA LEU A 202 12.58 -11.12 3.82
C LEU A 202 11.47 -11.71 2.95
N LEU A 203 11.39 -11.27 1.69
CA LEU A 203 10.30 -11.60 0.78
C LEU A 203 10.81 -11.65 -0.68
N PRO A 204 10.00 -12.12 -1.65
CA PRO A 204 10.33 -11.97 -3.06
C PRO A 204 10.70 -10.52 -3.41
N ASP A 205 11.76 -10.32 -4.18
CA ASP A 205 12.25 -8.99 -4.59
C ASP A 205 11.22 -8.19 -5.42
N CYS A 206 10.36 -8.90 -6.13
CA CYS A 206 9.25 -8.36 -6.89
C CYS A 206 8.08 -7.85 -6.04
N CYS A 207 8.04 -8.16 -4.74
CA CYS A 207 6.99 -7.77 -3.80
C CYS A 207 7.32 -6.45 -3.07
N GLY A 208 6.52 -6.07 -2.07
CA GLY A 208 6.66 -4.80 -1.35
C GLY A 208 5.73 -3.70 -1.86
N LYS A 209 5.38 -2.76 -0.96
CA LYS A 209 4.34 -1.73 -1.21
C LYS A 209 4.60 -0.90 -2.48
N ARG A 210 5.87 -0.55 -2.75
CA ARG A 210 6.28 0.15 -3.98
C ARG A 210 6.02 -0.65 -5.26
N ASN A 211 6.25 -1.96 -5.25
CA ASN A 211 6.04 -2.80 -6.42
C ASN A 211 4.55 -3.08 -6.65
N VAL A 212 3.75 -3.16 -5.58
CA VAL A 212 2.28 -3.15 -5.65
C VAL A 212 1.78 -1.89 -6.37
N VAL A 213 2.26 -0.71 -5.97
CA VAL A 213 1.91 0.56 -6.64
C VAL A 213 2.16 0.48 -8.15
N ARG A 214 3.38 0.08 -8.53
CA ARG A 214 3.78 -0.02 -9.95
C ARG A 214 2.91 -1.00 -10.72
N HIS A 215 2.65 -2.18 -10.16
CA HIS A 215 1.85 -3.22 -10.80
C HIS A 215 0.40 -2.79 -11.01
N VAL A 216 -0.25 -2.25 -9.97
CA VAL A 216 -1.64 -1.81 -10.07
C VAL A 216 -1.75 -0.62 -11.04
N CYS A 217 -0.87 0.37 -10.95
CA CYS A 217 -0.84 1.48 -11.90
C CYS A 217 -0.68 1.00 -13.35
N GLN A 218 0.26 0.08 -13.61
CA GLN A 218 0.48 -0.50 -14.93
C GLN A 218 -0.75 -1.28 -15.43
N ARG A 219 -1.34 -2.12 -14.57
CA ARG A 219 -2.52 -2.94 -14.90
C ARG A 219 -3.72 -2.09 -15.35
N PHE A 220 -3.88 -0.91 -14.77
CA PHE A 220 -5.02 -0.03 -15.05
C PHE A 220 -4.65 1.17 -15.94
N GLY A 221 -3.44 1.23 -16.48
CA GLY A 221 -3.01 2.32 -17.38
C GLY A 221 -2.95 3.70 -16.72
N VAL A 222 -2.76 3.77 -15.40
CA VAL A 222 -2.66 5.04 -14.66
C VAL A 222 -1.20 5.36 -14.36
N PRO A 223 -0.67 6.51 -14.79
CA PRO A 223 0.67 6.94 -14.42
C PRO A 223 0.83 7.09 -12.90
N THR A 224 1.94 6.63 -12.34
CA THR A 224 2.18 6.79 -10.89
C THR A 224 2.26 8.26 -10.48
N SER A 225 2.64 9.16 -11.40
CA SER A 225 2.71 10.62 -11.17
C SER A 225 1.36 11.28 -10.86
N VAL A 226 0.24 10.61 -11.13
CA VAL A 226 -1.12 11.08 -10.77
C VAL A 226 -1.80 10.20 -9.73
N ALA A 227 -1.10 9.18 -9.22
CA ALA A 227 -1.58 8.30 -8.17
C ALA A 227 -1.38 8.91 -6.77
N TYR A 228 -2.15 8.40 -5.82
CA TYR A 228 -2.15 8.82 -4.42
C TYR A 228 -1.66 7.69 -3.54
N ALA A 229 -0.91 8.02 -2.49
CA ALA A 229 -0.54 7.06 -1.46
C ALA A 229 -0.62 7.71 -0.08
N PHE A 230 -1.09 6.94 0.90
CA PHE A 230 -1.25 7.37 2.28
C PHE A 230 -0.61 6.35 3.22
N GLY A 231 0.10 6.83 4.22
CA GLY A 231 0.77 6.00 5.22
C GLY A 231 1.10 6.79 6.48
N ASP A 232 1.57 6.09 7.51
CA ASP A 232 1.91 6.65 8.81
C ASP A 232 3.33 6.29 9.27
N SER A 233 3.93 5.24 8.71
CA SER A 233 5.14 4.65 9.28
C SER A 233 6.28 4.44 8.26
N GLY A 234 7.42 3.95 8.75
CA GLY A 234 8.62 3.76 7.94
C GLY A 234 8.43 2.77 6.78
N ASN A 235 7.53 1.79 6.92
CA ASN A 235 7.23 0.80 5.88
C ASN A 235 6.44 1.37 4.69
N ASP A 236 5.86 2.58 4.84
CA ASP A 236 5.09 3.26 3.80
C ASP A 236 5.95 4.12 2.90
N LEU A 237 7.14 4.51 3.35
CA LEU A 237 7.95 5.53 2.68
C LEU A 237 8.25 5.19 1.21
N GLU A 238 8.52 3.92 0.90
CA GLU A 238 8.72 3.52 -0.50
C GLU A 238 7.42 3.59 -1.33
N MET A 239 6.25 3.35 -0.72
CA MET A 239 4.93 3.51 -1.36
C MET A 239 4.64 4.99 -1.62
N LEU A 240 4.87 5.84 -0.62
CA LEU A 240 4.67 7.29 -0.71
C LEU A 240 5.58 7.93 -1.77
N ALA A 241 6.83 7.49 -1.84
CA ALA A 241 7.80 7.96 -2.84
C ALA A 241 7.51 7.44 -4.26
N ALA A 242 6.73 6.35 -4.40
CA ALA A 242 6.45 5.75 -5.70
C ALA A 242 5.37 6.49 -6.50
N VAL A 243 4.65 7.43 -5.87
CA VAL A 243 3.50 8.13 -6.47
C VAL A 243 3.70 9.64 -6.50
N GLY A 244 2.95 10.32 -7.38
CA GLY A 244 2.95 11.77 -7.47
C GLY A 244 2.38 12.46 -6.22
N HIS A 245 1.41 11.84 -5.54
CA HIS A 245 0.71 12.40 -4.39
C HIS A 245 0.83 11.50 -3.15
N GLY A 246 2.05 11.29 -2.65
CA GLY A 246 2.31 10.55 -1.42
C GLY A 246 2.25 11.45 -0.18
N LEU A 247 1.39 11.12 0.78
CA LEU A 247 1.20 11.89 2.02
C LEU A 247 1.35 11.00 3.26
N LEU A 248 2.07 11.52 4.27
CA LEU A 248 1.95 11.03 5.64
C LEU A 248 0.71 11.61 6.32
N VAL A 249 0.03 10.81 7.14
CA VAL A 249 -1.06 11.28 8.01
C VAL A 249 -0.53 12.03 9.24
N ALA A 250 -1.35 12.87 9.89
CA ALA A 250 -0.87 13.67 11.03
C ALA A 250 -0.46 12.84 12.26
N ASN A 251 -0.91 11.60 12.40
CA ASN A 251 -0.45 10.69 13.45
C ASN A 251 0.78 9.87 13.05
N ALA A 252 1.42 10.19 11.91
CA ALA A 252 2.61 9.48 11.44
C ALA A 252 3.77 9.51 12.45
N THR A 253 4.53 8.42 12.47
CA THR A 253 5.67 8.23 13.38
C THR A 253 6.75 9.29 13.15
N ALA A 254 7.52 9.60 14.20
CA ALA A 254 8.64 10.53 14.10
C ALA A 254 9.68 10.08 13.07
N GLU A 255 9.91 8.76 12.97
CA GLU A 255 10.79 8.18 11.96
C GLU A 255 10.31 8.51 10.54
N ALA A 256 9.03 8.28 10.24
CA ALA A 256 8.47 8.54 8.92
C ALA A 256 8.52 10.03 8.58
N ARG A 257 8.15 10.90 9.53
CA ARG A 257 8.21 12.36 9.39
C ARG A 257 9.61 12.89 9.09
N SER A 258 10.65 12.26 9.65
CA SER A 258 12.03 12.64 9.37
C SER A 258 12.50 12.29 7.96
N ARG A 259 11.74 11.46 7.23
CA ARG A 259 12.11 10.87 5.93
C ARG A 259 11.15 11.22 4.79
N HIS A 260 10.04 11.91 5.05
CA HIS A 260 9.07 12.32 4.03
C HIS A 260 8.46 13.69 4.36
N GLU A 261 8.58 14.62 3.42
CA GLU A 261 8.25 16.04 3.62
C GLU A 261 6.75 16.33 3.67
N ARG A 262 5.96 15.59 2.86
CA ARG A 262 4.54 15.89 2.67
C ARG A 262 3.70 15.23 3.75
N VAL A 263 3.32 16.02 4.75
CA VAL A 263 2.48 15.59 5.87
C VAL A 263 1.15 16.33 5.88
N SER A 264 0.06 15.58 6.00
CA SER A 264 -1.28 16.12 6.20
C SER A 264 -1.39 16.78 7.58
N PRO A 265 -2.13 17.91 7.72
CA PRO A 265 -2.50 18.43 9.03
C PRO A 265 -3.59 17.59 9.72
N HIS A 266 -4.27 16.70 8.98
CA HIS A 266 -5.32 15.82 9.48
C HIS A 266 -4.79 14.40 9.76
N PRO A 267 -5.31 13.70 10.79
CA PRO A 267 -4.90 12.35 11.13
C PRO A 267 -5.78 11.28 10.43
N TYR A 268 -5.29 10.05 10.36
CA TYR A 268 -6.05 8.86 9.91
C TYR A 268 -6.87 9.07 8.62
N ALA A 269 -8.09 8.53 8.56
CA ALA A 269 -9.03 8.61 7.45
C ALA A 269 -9.40 10.06 7.04
N GLU A 270 -9.34 11.02 7.96
CA GLU A 270 -9.60 12.43 7.65
C GLU A 270 -8.53 12.99 6.68
N ALA A 271 -7.28 12.58 6.85
CA ALA A 271 -6.19 12.92 5.92
C ALA A 271 -6.46 12.41 4.51
N VAL A 272 -6.88 11.16 4.41
CA VAL A 272 -7.18 10.49 3.13
C VAL A 272 -8.34 11.20 2.44
N LEU A 273 -9.42 11.46 3.18
CA LEU A 273 -10.59 12.16 2.66
C LEU A 273 -10.24 13.56 2.15
N HIS A 274 -9.57 14.35 2.98
CA HIS A 274 -9.21 15.72 2.63
C HIS A 274 -8.33 15.75 1.37
N ALA A 275 -7.30 14.90 1.29
CA ALA A 275 -6.42 14.86 0.13
C ALA A 275 -7.14 14.44 -1.16
N LEU A 276 -8.04 13.46 -1.10
CA LEU A 276 -8.81 13.01 -2.27
C LEU A 276 -9.85 14.06 -2.70
N GLN A 277 -10.40 14.85 -1.79
CA GLN A 277 -11.33 15.94 -2.12
C GLN A 277 -10.64 17.12 -2.83
N GLN A 278 -9.40 17.42 -2.47
CA GLN A 278 -8.59 18.48 -3.10
C GLN A 278 -8.00 18.06 -4.46
N ALA A 279 -8.08 16.78 -4.81
CA ALA A 279 -7.59 16.27 -6.08
C ALA A 279 -8.32 16.93 -7.28
N PRO A 280 -7.60 17.42 -8.30
CA PRO A 280 -8.22 17.96 -9.50
C PRO A 280 -9.14 16.90 -10.13
N ARG A 281 -10.38 17.30 -10.47
CA ARG A 281 -11.41 16.38 -10.99
C ARG A 281 -11.16 15.92 -12.44
N THR A 282 -10.11 16.41 -13.10
CA THR A 282 -9.80 16.11 -14.50
C THR A 282 -8.30 16.13 -14.76
N VAL A 283 -7.78 15.03 -15.31
CA VAL A 283 -6.61 15.07 -16.20
C VAL A 283 -7.12 15.73 -17.48
N THR A 284 -6.64 16.93 -17.80
CA THR A 284 -6.90 17.53 -19.10
C THR A 284 -6.25 16.65 -20.15
N ASP A 285 -7.08 16.13 -21.06
CA ASP A 285 -6.64 15.38 -22.22
C ASP A 285 -5.65 16.23 -23.02
N HIS A 286 -4.35 15.94 -22.90
CA HIS A 286 -3.31 16.56 -23.73
C HIS A 286 -3.31 15.88 -25.10
N THR A 287 -4.46 15.82 -25.75
CA THR A 287 -4.51 15.57 -27.19
C THR A 287 -4.26 16.91 -27.89
N GLY A 288 -2.97 17.21 -28.11
CA GLY A 288 -2.50 18.33 -28.92
C GLY A 288 -2.88 18.19 -30.40
N ARG A 289 -4.17 18.13 -30.73
CA ARG A 289 -4.67 18.27 -32.10
C ARG A 289 -5.13 19.70 -32.31
N ARG A 290 -4.23 20.53 -32.84
CA ARG A 290 -4.59 21.76 -33.54
C ARG A 290 -5.60 21.41 -34.65
N ALA A 291 -6.78 22.02 -34.61
CA ALA A 291 -7.71 22.00 -35.73
C ALA A 291 -7.02 22.55 -37.00
N PRO A 292 -7.29 22.00 -38.20
CA PRO A 292 -6.71 22.53 -39.42
C PRO A 292 -7.27 23.93 -39.68
N ARG A 293 -6.37 24.91 -39.85
CA ARG A 293 -6.74 26.21 -40.41
C ARG A 293 -7.27 25.96 -41.83
N LYS A 294 -8.51 26.38 -42.10
CA LYS A 294 -9.02 26.52 -43.47
C LYS A 294 -8.16 27.57 -44.18
N THR A 295 -7.27 27.13 -45.08
CA THR A 295 -6.73 27.97 -46.14
C THR A 295 -7.78 28.07 -47.24
N SER A 296 -8.34 29.26 -47.42
CA SER A 296 -9.08 29.63 -48.64
C SER A 296 -8.08 29.69 -49.79
N GLN A 297 -8.20 28.76 -50.72
CA GLN A 297 -7.62 28.91 -52.05
C GLN A 297 -8.71 29.42 -52.99
N PHE A 298 -8.32 30.48 -53.69
CA PHE A 298 -8.96 31.09 -54.84
C PHE A 298 -9.32 30.02 -55.88
N ASP A 299 -10.55 30.06 -56.39
CA ASP A 299 -10.87 29.56 -57.72
C ASP A 299 -11.10 30.78 -58.62
N ASP A 300 -10.19 30.91 -59.58
CA ASP A 300 -10.29 31.79 -60.74
C ASP A 300 -11.11 31.02 -61.80
N SER A 301 -12.23 31.57 -62.24
CA SER A 301 -13.05 30.99 -63.30
C SER A 301 -13.33 32.07 -64.34
N SER A 302 -12.46 32.11 -65.34
CA SER A 302 -12.69 32.73 -66.63
C SER A 302 -13.51 31.78 -67.51
N GLU A 303 -14.79 32.08 -67.73
CA GLU A 303 -15.59 31.65 -68.89
C GLU A 303 -16.71 32.68 -69.13
N ASN A 304 -16.35 33.77 -69.82
CA ASN A 304 -17.02 34.44 -70.96
C ASN A 304 -16.60 35.91 -71.08
#